data_AF-A0A6I5QX70-F1
#
_entry.id   AF-A0A6I5QX70-F1
#
_cell.length_a   1.000
_cell.length_b   1.000
_cell.length_c   1.000
_cell.angle_alpha   90.00
_cell.angle_beta   90.00
_cell.angle_gamma   90.00
#
_symmetry.space_group_name_H-M   'P 1'
#
loop_
_entity.id
_entity.type
_entity.pdbx_description
1 polymer ?
#
loop_
_entity_poly.entity_id
_entity_poly.type
_entity_poly.pdbx_seq_one_letter_code
_entity_poly.pdbx_strand_id
1 'polypeptide(L)'
;MNPSIDIACGFLGGTILSVEGGYRVLQHPRPERVFDRIADARWFLAVNWCDQSFTPAGILTHAGQLSFQNQAALAVGETAFLPLEHRKAVFNDCLSLMPGESTTYTIHSPRHRFCHQVQILGLEIDPRYGKVALVKALETESVTEL
;
A
#
# COMPACT_ATOMS: atom_id res chain seq x y z
N MET A 1 12.48 -37.64 -0.76
CA MET A 1 11.28 -36.95 -0.26
C MET A 1 11.19 -35.61 -0.97
N ASN A 2 10.11 -35.37 -1.71
CA ASN A 2 9.90 -34.07 -2.37
C ASN A 2 9.44 -33.06 -1.32
N PRO A 3 10.08 -31.88 -1.19
CA PRO A 3 9.60 -30.83 -0.31
C PRO A 3 8.24 -30.35 -0.82
N SER A 4 7.24 -30.31 0.09
CA SER A 4 5.95 -29.69 -0.19
C SER A 4 6.13 -28.19 -0.35
N ILE A 5 5.62 -27.64 -1.45
CA ILE A 5 5.63 -26.20 -1.72
C ILE A 5 4.33 -25.64 -1.15
N ASP A 6 4.42 -24.85 -0.08
CA ASP A 6 3.23 -24.31 0.58
C ASP A 6 2.65 -23.09 -0.15
N ILE A 7 3.51 -22.22 -0.70
CA ILE A 7 3.11 -21.03 -1.44
C ILE A 7 4.15 -20.74 -2.54
N ALA A 8 3.67 -20.54 -3.78
CA ALA A 8 4.47 -20.08 -4.91
C ALA A 8 4.04 -18.66 -5.28
N CYS A 9 4.96 -17.69 -5.15
CA CYS A 9 4.73 -16.32 -5.59
C CYS A 9 5.62 -16.04 -6.80
N GLY A 10 4.98 -15.81 -7.96
CA GLY A 10 5.70 -15.46 -9.17
C GLY A 10 6.14 -13.99 -9.11
N PHE A 11 7.45 -13.75 -9.05
CA PHE A 11 8.02 -12.45 -9.34
C PHE A 11 8.70 -12.53 -10.72
N LEU A 12 8.51 -11.54 -11.59
CA LEU A 12 9.03 -11.53 -12.95
C LEU A 12 10.53 -11.18 -12.95
N GLY A 13 11.32 -12.08 -12.38
CA GLY A 13 12.76 -12.07 -12.15
C GLY A 13 13.26 -13.43 -11.61
N GLY A 14 12.35 -14.34 -11.27
CA GLY A 14 12.62 -15.66 -10.72
C GLY A 14 11.45 -16.10 -9.83
N THR A 15 11.30 -17.41 -9.63
CA THR A 15 10.27 -17.93 -8.72
C THR A 15 10.85 -17.98 -7.32
N ILE A 16 10.21 -17.30 -6.37
CA ILE A 16 10.50 -17.48 -4.94
C ILE A 16 9.61 -18.62 -4.44
N LEU A 17 10.26 -19.67 -3.94
CA LEU A 17 9.60 -20.84 -3.37
C LEU A 17 9.77 -20.81 -1.86
N SER A 18 8.66 -20.85 -1.13
CA SER A 18 8.69 -21.18 0.30
C SER A 18 9.07 -22.66 0.46
N VAL A 19 10.04 -22.96 1.32
CA VAL A 19 10.49 -24.32 1.62
C VAL A 19 10.65 -24.47 3.13
N GLU A 20 10.68 -25.72 3.61
CA GLU A 20 10.95 -25.99 5.02
C GLU A 20 12.28 -25.35 5.47
N GLY A 21 12.21 -24.43 6.43
CA GLY A 21 13.36 -23.70 6.97
C GLY A 21 13.78 -22.41 6.25
N GLY A 22 13.07 -21.94 5.22
CA GLY A 22 13.39 -20.66 4.57
C GLY A 22 12.76 -20.46 3.18
N TYR A 23 13.51 -19.84 2.27
CA TYR A 23 13.08 -19.64 0.88
C TYR A 23 14.19 -19.98 -0.13
N ARG A 24 13.79 -20.38 -1.34
CA ARG A 24 14.68 -20.59 -2.50
C ARG A 24 14.31 -19.65 -3.64
N VAL A 25 15.31 -19.06 -4.28
CA VAL A 25 15.14 -18.19 -5.45
C VAL A 25 15.59 -18.96 -6.70
N LEU A 26 14.65 -19.27 -7.61
CA LEU A 26 14.98 -19.84 -8.92
C LEU A 26 15.40 -18.71 -9.87
N GLN A 27 16.63 -18.75 -10.38
CA GLN A 27 17.16 -17.71 -11.27
C GLN A 27 16.40 -17.62 -12.60
N HIS A 28 16.19 -16.38 -13.07
CA HIS A 28 15.66 -16.08 -14.40
C HIS A 28 16.51 -16.73 -15.49
N PRO A 29 15.93 -17.20 -16.62
CA PRO A 29 16.68 -17.80 -17.75
C PRO A 29 17.66 -16.85 -18.48
N ARG A 30 17.87 -15.62 -17.98
CA ARG A 30 18.82 -14.63 -18.50
C ARG A 30 19.49 -13.90 -17.32
N PRO A 31 20.50 -14.50 -16.67
CA PRO A 31 21.12 -13.96 -15.45
C PRO A 31 21.88 -12.64 -15.68
N GLU A 32 22.31 -12.38 -16.91
CA GLU A 32 23.11 -11.20 -17.31
C GLU A 32 22.27 -9.91 -17.50
N ARG A 33 20.93 -10.01 -17.54
CA ARG A 33 20.07 -8.89 -17.90
C ARG A 33 19.72 -8.07 -16.66
N VAL A 34 20.25 -6.85 -16.56
CA VAL A 34 19.77 -5.84 -15.60
C VAL A 34 18.40 -5.37 -16.08
N PHE A 35 17.39 -5.54 -15.25
CA PHE A 35 16.04 -5.07 -15.55
C PHE A 35 15.71 -3.92 -14.61
N ASP A 36 15.20 -2.80 -15.14
CA ASP A 36 14.64 -1.66 -14.38
C ASP A 36 13.30 -2.04 -13.70
N ARG A 37 13.26 -3.18 -12.99
CA ARG A 37 12.07 -3.84 -12.41
C ARG A 37 11.82 -3.50 -10.94
N ILE A 38 12.55 -2.52 -10.42
CA ILE A 38 12.35 -2.01 -9.06
C ILE A 38 10.93 -1.44 -8.91
N ALA A 39 10.38 -0.85 -9.98
CA ALA A 39 9.00 -0.37 -10.00
C ALA A 39 7.97 -1.47 -9.74
N ASP A 40 8.11 -2.64 -10.37
CA ASP A 40 7.20 -3.78 -10.19
C ASP A 40 7.30 -4.34 -8.77
N ALA A 41 8.51 -4.45 -8.22
CA ALA A 41 8.73 -4.87 -6.84
C ALA A 41 8.10 -3.89 -5.84
N ARG A 42 8.26 -2.58 -6.09
CA ARG A 42 7.65 -1.53 -5.25
C ARG A 42 6.12 -1.55 -5.33
N TRP A 43 5.55 -1.78 -6.52
CA TRP A 43 4.11 -1.99 -6.67
C TRP A 43 3.63 -3.21 -5.88
N PHE A 44 4.32 -4.35 -6.00
CA PHE A 44 3.96 -5.54 -5.25
C PHE A 44 4.01 -5.30 -3.73
N LEU A 45 5.08 -4.67 -3.24
CA LEU A 45 5.22 -4.32 -1.82
C LEU A 45 4.13 -3.34 -1.35
N ALA A 46 3.77 -2.36 -2.17
CA ALA A 46 2.71 -1.42 -1.88
C ALA A 46 1.34 -2.11 -1.75
N VAL A 47 1.01 -2.99 -2.69
CA VAL A 47 -0.24 -3.77 -2.64
C VAL A 47 -0.26 -4.67 -1.42
N ASN A 48 0.83 -5.40 -1.17
CA ASN A 48 0.94 -6.28 0.00
C ASN A 48 0.84 -5.49 1.33
N TRP A 49 1.39 -4.28 1.40
CA TRP A 49 1.24 -3.41 2.58
C TRP A 49 -0.22 -3.04 2.84
N CYS A 50 -1.00 -2.75 1.78
CA CYS A 50 -2.43 -2.47 1.91
C CYS A 50 -3.20 -3.73 2.37
N ASP A 51 -2.95 -4.87 1.73
CA ASP A 51 -3.67 -6.13 2.01
C ASP A 51 -3.42 -6.66 3.42
N GLN A 52 -2.23 -6.45 3.98
CA GLN A 52 -1.91 -6.87 5.35
C GLN A 52 -2.55 -5.99 6.43
N SER A 53 -3.14 -4.84 6.07
CA SER A 53 -3.77 -3.96 7.04
C SER A 53 -5.15 -4.46 7.44
N PHE A 54 -5.42 -4.48 8.75
CA PHE A 54 -6.76 -4.79 9.29
C PHE A 54 -7.74 -3.61 9.17
N THR A 55 -7.23 -2.40 9.02
CA THR A 55 -8.02 -1.18 8.85
C THR A 55 -8.11 -0.80 7.37
N PRO A 56 -9.08 0.04 6.94
CA PRO A 56 -9.15 0.50 5.56
C PRO A 56 -7.81 1.04 5.04
N ALA A 57 -7.32 0.48 3.94
CA ALA A 57 -6.06 0.87 3.32
C ALA A 57 -6.15 0.86 1.79
N GLY A 58 -5.32 1.68 1.13
CA GLY A 58 -5.24 1.73 -0.33
C GLY A 58 -4.10 2.63 -0.82
N ILE A 59 -3.91 2.64 -2.14
CA ILE A 59 -2.89 3.43 -2.83
C ILE A 59 -3.54 4.60 -3.54
N LEU A 60 -3.16 5.81 -3.15
CA LEU A 60 -3.64 7.05 -3.73
C LEU A 60 -2.63 7.59 -4.76
N THR A 61 -3.11 7.81 -5.99
CA THR A 61 -2.31 8.35 -7.09
C THR A 61 -2.38 9.87 -7.16
N HIS A 62 -1.49 10.49 -7.94
CA HIS A 62 -1.48 11.94 -8.18
C HIS A 62 -2.80 12.47 -8.76
N ALA A 63 -3.56 11.62 -9.47
CA ALA A 63 -4.85 11.96 -10.04
C ALA A 63 -5.98 11.96 -9.00
N GLY A 64 -5.70 11.61 -7.74
CA GLY A 64 -6.71 11.46 -6.70
C GLY A 64 -7.50 10.15 -6.81
N GLN A 65 -7.03 9.18 -7.60
CA GLN A 65 -7.66 7.87 -7.72
C GLN A 65 -7.14 6.95 -6.60
N LEU A 66 -8.05 6.33 -5.87
CA LEU A 66 -7.73 5.32 -4.87
C LEU A 66 -7.79 3.93 -5.50
N SER A 67 -6.65 3.26 -5.57
CA SER A 67 -6.49 1.94 -6.19
C SER A 67 -5.96 0.94 -5.16
N PHE A 68 -6.02 -0.36 -5.48
CA PHE A 68 -5.49 -1.43 -4.64
C PHE A 68 -5.97 -1.34 -3.19
N GLN A 69 -7.29 -1.17 -3.03
CA GLN A 69 -7.96 -1.07 -1.75
C GLN A 69 -8.05 -2.46 -1.12
N ASN A 70 -7.77 -2.55 0.18
CA ASN A 70 -7.94 -3.79 0.92
C ASN A 70 -9.43 -4.07 1.23
N GLN A 71 -9.72 -5.26 1.75
CA GLN A 71 -11.09 -5.69 2.04
C GLN A 71 -11.84 -4.74 3.00
N ALA A 72 -11.14 -4.16 3.98
CA ALA A 72 -11.73 -3.22 4.93
C ALA A 72 -12.16 -1.91 4.24
N ALA A 73 -11.32 -1.36 3.35
CA ALA A 73 -11.65 -0.18 2.55
C ALA A 73 -12.83 -0.42 1.60
N LEU A 74 -12.87 -1.60 0.96
CA LEU A 74 -13.99 -2.00 0.12
C LEU A 74 -15.29 -2.15 0.91
N ALA A 75 -15.24 -2.66 2.14
CA ALA A 75 -16.41 -2.85 2.99
C ALA A 75 -17.02 -1.52 3.46
N VAL A 76 -16.20 -0.53 3.81
CA VAL A 76 -16.69 0.80 4.21
C VAL A 76 -17.04 1.69 3.01
N GLY A 77 -16.47 1.41 1.84
CA GLY A 77 -16.62 2.18 0.62
C GLY A 77 -15.56 3.27 0.48
N GLU A 78 -15.06 3.43 -0.75
CA GLU A 78 -13.92 4.29 -1.09
C GLU A 78 -14.06 5.74 -0.61
N THR A 79 -15.26 6.32 -0.75
CA THR A 79 -15.55 7.72 -0.39
C THR A 79 -15.79 7.91 1.10
N ALA A 80 -16.20 6.86 1.82
CA ALA A 80 -16.28 6.90 3.28
C ALA A 80 -14.89 6.75 3.91
N PHE A 81 -14.04 5.90 3.35
CA PHE A 81 -12.65 5.75 3.77
C PHE A 81 -11.83 7.02 3.52
N LEU A 82 -11.83 7.49 2.27
CA LEU A 82 -11.07 8.67 1.85
C LEU A 82 -11.91 9.54 0.90
N PRO A 83 -12.65 10.53 1.46
CA PRO A 83 -13.50 11.42 0.67
C PRO A 83 -12.72 12.21 -0.39
N LEU A 84 -13.38 12.48 -1.52
CA LEU A 84 -12.76 13.09 -2.70
C LEU A 84 -12.09 14.44 -2.38
N GLU A 85 -12.72 15.25 -1.54
CA GLU A 85 -12.24 16.57 -1.12
C GLU A 85 -10.89 16.53 -0.37
N HIS A 86 -10.56 15.41 0.28
CA HIS A 86 -9.32 15.28 1.06
C HIS A 86 -8.17 14.69 0.25
N ARG A 87 -8.45 13.98 -0.84
CA ARG A 87 -7.44 13.20 -1.59
C ARG A 87 -6.28 14.05 -2.08
N LYS A 88 -6.54 15.24 -2.61
CA LYS A 88 -5.47 16.13 -3.09
C LYS A 88 -4.55 16.57 -1.95
N ALA A 89 -5.11 16.88 -0.78
CA ALA A 89 -4.32 17.27 0.39
C ALA A 89 -3.47 16.10 0.88
N VAL A 90 -4.07 14.92 1.03
CA VAL A 90 -3.37 13.67 1.41
C VAL A 90 -2.22 13.35 0.44
N PHE A 91 -2.44 13.50 -0.87
CA PHE A 91 -1.39 13.27 -1.86
C PHE A 91 -0.27 14.31 -1.76
N ASN A 92 -0.60 15.59 -1.53
CA ASN A 92 0.41 16.64 -1.38
C ASN A 92 1.31 16.40 -0.16
N ASP A 93 0.75 15.96 0.97
CA ASP A 93 1.53 15.63 2.16
C ASP A 93 2.55 14.52 1.89
N CYS A 94 2.18 13.53 1.06
CA CYS A 94 3.07 12.50 0.61
C CYS A 94 4.29 13.05 -0.15
N LEU A 95 4.14 14.12 -0.94
CA LEU A 95 5.24 14.65 -1.75
C LEU A 95 6.44 15.11 -0.92
N SER A 96 6.20 15.68 0.27
CA SER A 96 7.25 16.15 1.17
C SER A 96 7.98 15.05 1.96
N LEU A 97 7.44 13.82 2.02
CA LEU A 97 8.01 12.75 2.83
C LEU A 97 9.30 12.17 2.23
N MET A 98 10.31 11.92 3.04
CA MET A 98 11.47 11.12 2.61
C MET A 98 11.12 9.62 2.61
N PRO A 99 11.91 8.77 1.92
CA PRO A 99 11.69 7.32 1.95
C PRO A 99 11.68 6.78 3.39
N GLY A 100 10.63 6.04 3.74
CA GLY A 100 10.44 5.47 5.08
C GLY A 100 9.76 6.40 6.09
N GLU A 101 9.56 7.68 5.75
CA GLU A 101 8.79 8.59 6.59
C GLU A 101 7.28 8.41 6.39
N SER A 102 6.54 8.66 7.46
CA SER A 102 5.08 8.74 7.44
C SER A 102 4.59 9.99 8.13
N THR A 103 3.46 10.51 7.69
CA THR A 103 2.71 11.54 8.41
C THR A 103 1.28 11.07 8.65
N THR A 104 0.53 11.85 9.43
CA THR A 104 -0.88 11.59 9.72
C THR A 104 -1.72 12.76 9.21
N TYR A 105 -2.85 12.44 8.59
CA TYR A 105 -3.82 13.42 8.14
C TYR A 105 -5.18 13.15 8.80
N THR A 106 -5.80 14.20 9.32
CA THR A 106 -7.12 14.12 9.96
C THR A 106 -8.21 14.45 8.95
N ILE A 107 -9.11 13.50 8.72
CA ILE A 107 -10.29 13.68 7.86
C ILE A 107 -11.43 14.17 8.72
N HIS A 108 -11.87 15.40 8.46
CA HIS A 108 -13.05 15.97 9.10
C HIS A 108 -14.23 15.86 8.14
N SER A 109 -15.18 14.97 8.42
CA SER A 109 -16.41 14.91 7.64
C SER A 109 -17.52 15.74 8.31
N PRO A 110 -17.86 16.92 7.79
CA PRO A 110 -19.00 17.69 8.29
C PRO A 110 -20.33 16.95 8.08
N ARG A 111 -20.39 16.00 7.14
CA ARG A 111 -21.59 15.22 6.83
C ARG A 111 -21.84 14.08 7.81
N HIS A 112 -20.78 13.49 8.36
CA HIS A 112 -20.88 12.28 9.18
C HIS A 112 -20.58 12.49 10.67
N ARG A 113 -20.27 13.73 11.11
CA ARG A 113 -19.80 14.05 12.48
C ARG A 113 -18.69 13.11 12.97
N PHE A 114 -17.93 12.56 12.03
CA PHE A 114 -16.87 11.62 12.30
C PHE A 114 -15.55 12.25 11.90
N CYS A 115 -14.56 11.99 12.73
CA CYS A 115 -13.19 12.43 12.55
C CYS A 115 -12.32 11.18 12.69
N HIS A 116 -11.68 10.76 11.60
CA HIS A 116 -10.66 9.72 11.66
C HIS A 116 -9.36 10.21 11.06
N GLN A 117 -8.30 9.54 11.48
CA GLN A 117 -6.97 9.80 11.00
C GLN A 117 -6.54 8.73 10.02
N VAL A 118 -5.79 9.16 9.02
CA VAL A 118 -5.10 8.26 8.10
C VAL A 118 -3.60 8.46 8.22
N GLN A 119 -2.86 7.37 8.27
CA GLN A 119 -1.42 7.40 8.06
C GLN A 119 -1.15 7.47 6.56
N ILE A 120 -0.19 8.32 6.20
CA ILE A 120 0.28 8.52 4.84
C ILE A 120 1.76 8.13 4.80
N LEU A 121 2.11 7.23 3.90
CA LEU A 121 3.50 6.91 3.57
C LEU A 121 3.75 7.26 2.11
N GLY A 122 4.90 7.87 1.83
CA GLY A 122 5.31 8.20 0.48
C GLY A 122 6.17 7.12 -0.15
N LEU A 123 5.78 6.66 -1.35
CA LEU A 123 6.56 5.68 -2.11
C LEU A 123 6.82 6.17 -3.53
N GLU A 124 8.09 6.37 -3.87
CA GLU A 124 8.50 6.62 -5.25
C GLU A 124 8.53 5.29 -5.99
N ILE A 125 7.52 5.06 -6.83
CA ILE A 125 7.35 3.79 -7.53
C ILE A 125 8.32 3.71 -8.71
N ASP A 126 8.24 4.68 -9.61
CA ASP A 126 8.98 4.73 -10.86
C ASP A 126 9.23 6.20 -11.25
N PRO A 127 10.40 6.57 -11.79
CA PRO A 127 10.68 7.95 -12.21
C PRO A 127 9.69 8.53 -13.22
N ARG A 128 8.99 7.70 -14.01
CA ARG A 128 7.99 8.10 -15.02
C ARG A 128 6.60 8.30 -14.43
N TYR A 129 6.24 7.47 -13.45
CA TYR A 129 4.92 7.49 -12.80
C TYR A 129 4.92 8.33 -11.51
N GLY A 130 6.10 8.66 -11.00
CA GLY A 130 6.32 9.48 -9.83
C GLY A 130 5.99 8.75 -8.53
N LYS A 131 5.58 9.56 -7.54
CA LYS A 131 5.27 9.12 -6.19
C LYS A 131 3.80 8.72 -6.05
N VAL A 132 3.54 7.70 -5.25
CA VAL A 132 2.20 7.35 -4.77
C VAL A 132 2.13 7.50 -3.26
N ALA A 133 0.93 7.76 -2.74
CA ALA A 133 0.67 7.77 -1.32
C ALA A 133 0.04 6.43 -0.91
N LEU A 134 0.71 5.70 -0.01
CA LEU A 134 0.08 4.58 0.69
C LEU A 134 -0.69 5.16 1.87
N VAL A 135 -1.99 4.86 1.93
CA VAL A 135 -2.89 5.43 2.91
C VAL A 135 -3.55 4.30 3.68
N LYS A 136 -3.54 4.36 5.01
CA LYS A 136 -4.35 3.48 5.85
C LYS A 136 -5.02 4.26 6.97
N ALA A 137 -6.23 3.88 7.33
CA ALA A 137 -6.89 4.40 8.52
C ALA A 137 -6.13 3.97 9.78
N LEU A 138 -5.94 4.90 10.69
CA LEU A 138 -5.51 4.58 12.05
C LEU A 138 -6.72 4.09 12.84
N GLU A 139 -6.51 3.14 13.75
CA GLU A 139 -7.58 2.74 14.68
C GLU A 139 -8.06 4.00 15.39
N THR A 140 -9.36 4.25 15.29
CA THR A 140 -9.98 5.33 16.05
C THR A 140 -10.09 4.80 17.46
N GLU A 141 -9.30 5.34 18.41
CA GLU A 141 -9.63 5.16 19.82
C GLU A 141 -11.09 5.60 19.97
N SER A 142 -11.95 4.65 20.31
CA SER A 142 -13.32 4.94 20.66
C SER A 142 -13.29 5.96 21.78
N VAL A 143 -13.65 7.20 21.49
CA VAL A 143 -13.92 8.20 22.52
C VAL A 143 -15.12 7.65 23.29
N THR A 144 -14.85 7.01 24.41
CA THR A 144 -15.88 6.65 25.39
C THR A 144 -16.48 7.97 25.84
N GLU A 145 -17.70 8.25 25.38
CA GLU A 145 -18.52 9.34 25.93
C GLU A 145 -18.61 9.11 27.46
N LEU A 146 -18.09 10.08 28.22
CA LEU A 146 -18.29 10.19 29.68
C LEU A 146 -19.64 10.84 29.96
#